data_AF-A0A8S3SZ20-F1
#
_entry.id   AF-A0A8S3SZ20-F1
#
_cell.length_a   1.000
_cell.length_b   1.000
_cell.length_c   1.000
_cell.angle_alpha   90.00
_cell.angle_beta   90.00
_cell.angle_gamma   90.00
#
_symmetry.space_group_name_H-M   'P 1'
#
loop_
_entity.id
_entity.type
_entity.pdbx_description
1 polymer ?
#
loop_
_entity_poly.entity_id
_entity_poly.type
_entity_poly.pdbx_seq_one_letter_code
_entity_poly.pdbx_strand_id
1 'polypeptide(L)'
;MLALRCNVKVKLTSTKLYLLLKLVWIYIGIQDLINARIVCAEDEEGIKLYPKLTKKIVQTCSGLAWVQDTNFLMKNHVFPMPSSLENLEDLQEYISNRSSRSLTSGHSPWEVQVLQGFGEHRDTILYLRLSSCIMDGMSLMYVLQKSLSDTGYLTAPKLKFSRQNIFLNSLKSLFVGPLVFMQKYLFMKRDFNMFHGDHVHISGKQVMTWSEPYDLEQATRIKQITRSTMNDILLSVTAGCLRTYFNQNGVLNPYDIKSMIAVHYNSGCSYYTTENNNYIHMSVPIPTNTEGAIPRLWKVKHIMDKLSSSALFSVTRGAVWVTSCLFSVGIFQKFWNHIHGKFTCVISNIPGPEGTLTFASKQIKSVIYWVPQLHNMAVGISFLSYGQSIRMAVVAERSVLPNPEVLTRDFIVQMDKLSELLAHRRIPGEYLTKKIETLQQLDDEIHSEPTVHQRKAAESENAMILTEDDNDIDDDREDGEVKRPFRRRTLSISSRVSRLSTASVSSTARPLAATTPTTPIDFPDDISQQICLLSAEKDADQWDLDIRCWTEE
;
A
#
# COMPACT_ATOMS: atom_id res chain seq x y z
N MET A 1 51.67 -37.01 8.68
CA MET A 1 52.23 -37.00 10.04
C MET A 1 51.98 -35.62 10.64
N LEU A 2 50.97 -35.48 11.51
CA LEU A 2 51.10 -35.58 12.97
C LEU A 2 51.79 -34.36 13.62
N ALA A 3 50.92 -33.54 14.22
CA ALA A 3 51.01 -32.96 15.56
C ALA A 3 52.02 -31.84 15.87
N LEU A 4 51.43 -30.65 16.10
CA LEU A 4 51.41 -29.90 17.38
C LEU A 4 52.74 -29.67 18.11
N ARG A 5 53.04 -28.38 18.35
CA ARG A 5 53.23 -27.86 19.72
C ARG A 5 53.29 -26.33 19.70
N CYS A 6 52.37 -25.69 20.41
CA CYS A 6 52.75 -24.52 21.21
C CYS A 6 51.91 -24.52 22.49
N ASN A 7 52.61 -24.72 23.61
CA ASN A 7 52.10 -24.74 24.98
C ASN A 7 51.81 -23.31 25.45
N VAL A 8 50.63 -23.06 26.01
CA VAL A 8 50.47 -22.06 27.08
C VAL A 8 49.57 -22.64 28.18
N LYS A 9 50.11 -22.57 29.41
CA LYS A 9 49.59 -23.20 30.64
C LYS A 9 48.29 -22.54 31.11
N VAL A 10 47.35 -23.39 31.51
CA VAL A 10 46.15 -23.03 32.27
C VAL A 10 46.48 -23.04 33.77
N LYS A 11 46.01 -22.03 34.51
CA LYS A 11 45.84 -22.09 35.96
C LYS A 11 44.45 -21.53 36.29
N LEU A 12 43.52 -22.42 36.63
CA LEU A 12 42.20 -22.12 37.18
C LEU A 12 42.31 -21.94 38.69
N THR A 13 41.75 -20.85 39.24
CA THR A 13 40.52 -20.87 40.06
C THR A 13 40.32 -19.53 40.78
N SER A 14 39.23 -18.81 40.46
CA SER A 14 38.32 -18.23 41.46
C SER A 14 37.08 -17.67 40.72
N THR A 15 35.98 -18.40 40.89
CA THR A 15 34.57 -18.00 40.78
C THR A 15 34.25 -16.58 40.32
N LYS A 16 33.90 -16.43 39.03
CA LYS A 16 32.74 -15.63 38.58
C LYS A 16 32.11 -16.31 37.36
N LEU A 17 30.87 -16.76 37.53
CA LEU A 17 30.02 -17.28 36.47
C LEU A 17 29.52 -16.07 35.66
N TYR A 18 30.17 -15.72 34.55
CA TYR A 18 29.61 -14.78 33.58
C TYR A 18 28.78 -15.56 32.57
N LEU A 19 27.51 -15.68 32.92
CA LEU A 19 26.42 -16.12 32.07
C LEU A 19 26.26 -15.09 30.94
N LEU A 20 27.00 -15.24 29.84
CA LEU A 20 26.84 -14.44 28.62
C LEU A 20 25.65 -15.01 27.83
N LEU A 21 24.46 -14.87 28.41
CA LEU A 21 23.20 -15.42 27.91
C LEU A 21 22.60 -14.52 26.82
N LYS A 22 22.39 -15.12 25.64
CA LYS A 22 21.36 -14.79 24.63
C LYS A 22 21.13 -13.30 24.31
N LEU A 23 22.07 -12.67 23.60
CA LEU A 23 21.74 -11.49 22.75
C LEU A 23 22.36 -11.58 21.34
N VAL A 24 23.49 -12.28 21.18
CA VAL A 24 24.16 -12.44 19.87
C VAL A 24 23.38 -13.35 18.90
N TRP A 25 22.63 -14.34 19.41
CA TRP A 25 21.95 -15.35 18.58
C TRP A 25 20.85 -14.79 17.68
N ILE A 26 20.12 -13.75 18.11
CA ILE A 26 19.05 -13.17 17.30
C ILE A 26 19.62 -12.28 16.18
N TYR A 27 20.74 -11.59 16.43
CA TYR A 27 21.39 -10.76 15.40
C TYR A 27 21.97 -11.62 14.27
N ILE A 28 22.64 -12.73 14.63
CA ILE A 28 23.08 -13.75 13.66
C ILE A 28 21.87 -14.33 12.92
N GLY A 29 20.80 -14.68 13.64
CA GLY A 29 19.59 -15.24 13.03
C GLY A 29 18.89 -14.31 12.05
N ILE A 30 18.82 -13.01 12.31
CA ILE A 30 18.21 -12.04 11.38
C ILE A 30 19.06 -11.90 10.11
N GLN A 31 20.39 -11.83 10.26
CA GLN A 31 21.30 -11.77 9.12
C GLN A 31 21.15 -13.00 8.24
N ASP A 32 21.14 -14.20 8.83
CA ASP A 32 21.00 -15.47 8.12
C ASP A 32 19.64 -15.59 7.44
N LEU A 33 18.57 -15.12 8.10
CA LEU A 33 17.22 -15.15 7.54
C LEU A 33 17.07 -14.19 6.36
N ILE A 34 17.59 -12.96 6.45
CA ILE A 34 17.60 -12.01 5.33
C ILE A 34 18.41 -12.60 4.16
N ASN A 35 19.56 -13.22 4.46
CA ASN A 35 20.40 -13.85 3.46
C ASN A 35 19.64 -14.98 2.74
N ALA A 36 19.01 -15.89 3.49
CA ALA A 36 18.28 -17.02 2.95
C ALA A 36 17.02 -16.60 2.17
N ARG A 37 16.23 -15.66 2.70
CA ARG A 37 14.92 -15.30 2.15
C ARG A 37 14.93 -14.23 1.07
N ILE A 38 15.99 -13.42 1.00
CA ILE A 38 16.07 -12.34 0.00
C ILE A 38 17.31 -12.51 -0.90
N VAL A 39 18.50 -12.63 -0.32
CA VAL A 39 19.75 -12.53 -1.10
C VAL A 39 20.03 -13.81 -1.91
N CYS A 40 19.77 -14.97 -1.31
CA CYS A 40 19.89 -16.29 -1.93
C CYS A 40 18.54 -16.84 -2.40
N ALA A 41 17.50 -16.01 -2.44
CA ALA A 41 16.18 -16.45 -2.86
C ALA A 41 16.19 -16.69 -4.38
N GLU A 42 15.85 -17.90 -4.79
CA GLU A 42 15.86 -18.36 -6.17
C GLU A 42 14.46 -18.87 -6.56
N ASP A 43 14.13 -18.74 -7.83
CA ASP A 43 12.92 -19.31 -8.41
C ASP A 43 13.09 -20.81 -8.70
N GLU A 44 12.04 -21.49 -9.17
CA GLU A 44 12.07 -22.93 -9.51
C GLU A 44 13.14 -23.25 -10.57
N GLU A 45 13.50 -22.28 -11.41
CA GLU A 45 14.54 -22.38 -12.45
C GLU A 45 15.97 -22.07 -11.93
N GLY A 46 16.15 -21.82 -10.63
CA GLY A 46 17.44 -21.46 -10.03
C GLY A 46 17.90 -20.03 -10.30
N ILE A 47 17.01 -19.18 -10.85
CA ILE A 47 17.29 -17.76 -11.10
C ILE A 47 17.04 -16.96 -9.83
N LYS A 48 17.99 -16.10 -9.44
CA LYS A 48 17.82 -15.22 -8.27
C LYS A 48 16.61 -14.30 -8.44
N LEU A 49 15.72 -14.30 -7.44
CA LEU A 49 14.51 -13.47 -7.42
C LEU A 49 14.82 -11.96 -7.32
N TYR A 50 15.92 -11.60 -6.65
CA TYR A 50 16.28 -10.20 -6.38
C TYR A 50 17.75 -9.90 -6.73
N PRO A 51 18.13 -9.97 -8.02
CA PRO A 51 19.54 -9.93 -8.42
C PRO A 51 20.23 -8.60 -8.07
N LYS A 52 19.50 -7.47 -8.12
CA LYS A 52 20.04 -6.13 -7.81
C LYS A 52 20.58 -5.98 -6.39
N LEU A 53 20.11 -6.77 -5.43
CA LEU A 53 20.61 -6.69 -4.04
C LEU A 53 22.06 -7.14 -3.92
N THR A 54 22.56 -7.92 -4.86
CA THR A 54 23.97 -8.37 -4.92
C THR A 54 24.80 -7.61 -5.97
N LYS A 55 24.24 -6.58 -6.58
CA LYS A 55 24.92 -5.74 -7.58
C LYS A 55 25.30 -4.40 -6.96
N LYS A 56 26.43 -3.85 -7.43
CA LYS A 56 26.88 -2.49 -7.12
C LYS A 56 26.76 -1.60 -8.35
N ILE A 57 26.65 -0.31 -8.11
CA ILE A 57 26.59 0.70 -9.17
C ILE A 57 28.01 1.19 -9.45
N VAL A 58 28.43 1.10 -10.71
CA VAL A 58 29.75 1.57 -11.16
C VAL A 58 29.57 2.59 -12.27
N GLN A 59 30.35 3.66 -12.22
CA GLN A 59 30.43 4.64 -13.29
C GLN A 59 31.26 4.06 -14.44
N THR A 60 30.65 3.93 -15.62
CA THR A 60 31.28 3.58 -16.88
C THR A 60 31.38 4.81 -17.78
N CYS A 61 32.09 4.69 -18.90
CA CYS A 61 32.23 5.76 -19.90
C CYS A 61 30.88 6.22 -20.48
N SER A 62 29.89 5.31 -20.53
CA SER A 62 28.56 5.55 -21.09
C SER A 62 27.49 5.91 -20.04
N GLY A 63 27.80 5.87 -18.74
CA GLY A 63 26.83 6.18 -17.68
C GLY A 63 27.06 5.38 -16.40
N LEU A 64 25.97 5.08 -15.69
CA LEU A 64 25.99 4.23 -14.50
C LEU A 64 25.47 2.85 -14.88
N ALA A 65 26.20 1.80 -14.51
CA ALA A 65 25.82 0.42 -14.78
C ALA A 65 25.80 -0.41 -13.50
N TRP A 66 24.90 -1.40 -13.46
CA TRP A 66 24.87 -2.41 -12.42
C TRP A 66 25.90 -3.50 -12.74
N VAL A 67 26.82 -3.74 -11.82
CA VAL A 67 27.85 -4.78 -11.92
C VAL A 67 27.72 -5.72 -10.73
N GLN A 68 27.93 -7.01 -10.94
CA GLN A 68 27.92 -7.99 -9.84
C GLN A 68 28.99 -7.66 -8.80
N ASP A 69 28.63 -7.66 -7.52
CA ASP A 69 29.62 -7.49 -6.45
C ASP A 69 30.28 -8.84 -6.14
N THR A 70 31.53 -9.01 -6.58
CA THR A 70 32.30 -10.25 -6.39
C THR A 70 32.67 -10.51 -4.93
N ASN A 71 32.75 -9.44 -4.12
CA ASN A 71 33.13 -9.50 -2.70
C ASN A 71 31.94 -9.18 -1.79
N PHE A 72 30.73 -9.58 -2.22
CA PHE A 72 29.52 -9.34 -1.45
C PHE A 72 29.56 -10.04 -0.08
N LEU A 73 29.46 -9.27 0.99
CA LEU A 73 29.46 -9.77 2.37
C LEU A 73 28.26 -9.21 3.13
N MET A 74 27.44 -10.09 3.69
CA MET A 74 26.26 -9.70 4.49
C MET A 74 26.58 -8.80 5.69
N LYS A 75 27.79 -8.94 6.26
CA LYS A 75 28.27 -8.10 7.36
C LYS A 75 28.39 -6.62 7.01
N ASN A 76 28.49 -6.28 5.72
CA ASN A 76 28.57 -4.90 5.25
C ASN A 76 27.19 -4.28 5.01
N HIS A 77 26.11 -5.05 5.21
CA HIS A 77 24.74 -4.61 5.01
C HIS A 77 23.90 -4.65 6.28
N VAL A 78 24.16 -5.57 7.21
CA VAL A 78 23.39 -5.70 8.46
C VAL A 78 24.20 -5.18 9.64
N PHE A 79 23.74 -4.12 10.29
CA PHE A 79 24.45 -3.47 11.40
C PHE A 79 23.62 -3.49 12.70
N PRO A 80 24.24 -3.62 13.88
CA PRO A 80 23.54 -3.40 15.14
C PRO A 80 23.33 -1.89 15.38
N MET A 81 22.17 -1.51 15.92
CA MET A 81 21.95 -0.18 16.48
C MET A 81 22.53 -0.08 17.90
N PRO A 82 22.86 1.13 18.38
CA PRO A 82 23.30 1.34 19.76
C PRO A 82 22.25 0.90 20.78
N SER A 83 22.66 0.14 21.80
CA SER A 83 21.78 -0.31 22.88
C SER A 83 21.30 0.81 23.82
N SER A 84 21.88 2.01 23.71
CA SER A 84 21.52 3.18 24.53
C SER A 84 20.20 3.85 24.11
N LEU A 85 19.55 3.36 23.06
CA LEU A 85 18.29 3.87 22.56
C LEU A 85 17.15 3.28 23.40
N GLU A 86 16.69 4.02 24.42
CA GLU A 86 15.62 3.59 25.32
C GLU A 86 14.27 4.18 24.92
N ASN A 87 14.24 5.43 24.46
CA ASN A 87 13.00 6.16 24.16
C ASN A 87 12.71 6.31 22.66
N LEU A 88 11.45 6.61 22.34
CA LEU A 88 11.01 6.87 20.96
C LEU A 88 11.69 8.10 20.35
N GLU A 89 11.93 9.14 21.15
CA GLU A 89 12.61 10.37 20.72
C GLU A 89 14.07 10.09 20.32
N ASP A 90 14.80 9.32 21.13
CA ASP A 90 16.17 8.91 20.84
C ASP A 90 16.24 8.08 19.55
N LEU A 91 15.29 7.17 19.36
CA LEU A 91 15.16 6.38 18.14
C LEU A 91 14.88 7.28 16.92
N GLN A 92 13.97 8.25 17.06
CA GLN A 92 13.63 9.19 16.00
C GLN A 92 14.84 10.06 15.61
N GLU A 93 15.60 10.56 16.58
CA GLU A 93 16.82 11.31 16.34
C GLU A 93 17.90 10.44 15.67
N TYR A 94 18.07 9.20 16.13
CA TYR A 94 19.00 8.25 15.52
C TYR A 94 18.66 7.96 14.06
N ILE A 95 17.39 7.66 13.74
CA ILE A 95 16.90 7.44 12.38
C ILE A 95 17.11 8.69 11.51
N SER A 96 16.80 9.87 12.04
CA SER A 96 16.98 11.16 11.36
C SER A 96 18.45 11.46 11.02
N ASN A 97 19.35 11.23 11.98
CA ASN A 97 20.78 11.39 11.77
C ASN A 97 21.33 10.37 10.77
N ARG A 98 20.78 9.14 10.77
CA ARG A 98 21.22 8.09 9.85
C ARG A 98 20.72 8.31 8.44
N SER A 99 19.47 8.74 8.26
CA SER A 99 18.88 9.01 6.95
C SER A 99 19.60 10.12 6.19
N SER A 100 20.09 11.13 6.92
CA SER A 100 20.90 12.24 6.39
C SER A 100 22.23 11.81 5.77
N ARG A 101 22.77 10.63 6.12
CA ARG A 101 24.05 10.15 5.59
C ARG A 101 23.82 9.45 4.25
N SER A 102 24.73 9.60 3.30
CA SER A 102 24.68 8.78 2.08
C SER A 102 24.92 7.30 2.40
N LEU A 103 24.35 6.40 1.59
CA LEU A 103 24.69 4.97 1.63
C LEU A 103 26.17 4.78 1.25
N THR A 104 26.80 3.73 1.76
CA THR A 104 28.22 3.44 1.52
C THR A 104 28.48 3.17 0.03
N SER A 105 29.41 3.92 -0.54
CA SER A 105 29.89 3.68 -1.91
C SER A 105 30.75 2.42 -1.96
N GLY A 106 30.68 1.65 -3.04
CA GLY A 106 31.51 0.46 -3.26
C GLY A 106 30.82 -0.88 -3.02
N HIS A 107 29.66 -0.88 -2.37
CA HIS A 107 28.79 -2.05 -2.16
C HIS A 107 27.39 -1.82 -2.72
N SER A 108 26.55 -2.86 -2.67
CA SER A 108 25.14 -2.73 -3.04
C SER A 108 24.43 -1.68 -2.15
N PRO A 109 23.63 -0.75 -2.72
CA PRO A 109 23.15 0.41 -1.97
C PRO A 109 21.91 0.09 -1.12
N TRP A 110 22.10 -0.74 -0.08
CA TRP A 110 21.13 -1.02 0.96
C TRP A 110 21.82 -1.39 2.28
N GLU A 111 21.15 -1.11 3.39
CA GLU A 111 21.57 -1.53 4.73
C GLU A 111 20.35 -1.79 5.63
N VAL A 112 20.50 -2.71 6.58
CA VAL A 112 19.53 -3.03 7.62
C VAL A 112 20.18 -2.78 8.96
N GLN A 113 19.46 -2.09 9.84
CA GLN A 113 19.89 -1.87 11.21
C GLN A 113 18.94 -2.55 12.18
N VAL A 114 19.52 -3.21 13.18
CA VAL A 114 18.78 -4.04 14.13
C VAL A 114 18.98 -3.51 15.54
N LEU A 115 17.89 -3.13 16.20
CA LEU A 115 17.86 -2.84 17.63
C LEU A 115 17.04 -3.93 18.34
N GLN A 116 17.56 -4.47 19.43
CA GLN A 116 16.88 -5.50 20.22
C GLN A 116 16.52 -4.95 21.60
N GLY A 117 15.38 -5.40 22.14
CA GLY A 117 15.01 -5.09 23.51
C GLY A 117 14.57 -3.64 23.71
N PHE A 118 13.95 -3.03 22.70
CA PHE A 118 13.48 -1.65 22.76
C PHE A 118 12.17 -1.52 23.56
N GLY A 119 12.13 -0.53 24.44
CA GLY A 119 10.96 -0.22 25.27
C GLY A 119 10.58 -1.32 26.27
N GLU A 120 9.45 -1.11 26.96
CA GLU A 120 8.96 -2.01 28.01
C GLU A 120 8.65 -3.43 27.50
N HIS A 121 8.14 -3.52 26.28
CA HIS A 121 7.78 -4.79 25.64
C HIS A 121 8.97 -5.53 25.02
N ARG A 122 10.19 -4.98 25.13
CA ARG A 122 11.43 -5.55 24.57
C ARG A 122 11.31 -5.88 23.09
N ASP A 123 10.77 -4.93 22.32
CA ASP A 123 10.54 -5.09 20.89
C ASP A 123 11.86 -5.09 20.11
N THR A 124 11.84 -5.71 18.93
CA THR A 124 12.96 -5.67 17.98
C THR A 124 12.60 -4.70 16.86
N ILE A 125 13.45 -3.71 16.62
CA ILE A 125 13.29 -2.73 15.55
C ILE A 125 14.23 -3.09 14.41
N LEU A 126 13.66 -3.13 13.21
CA LEU A 126 14.38 -3.26 11.95
C LEU A 126 14.24 -1.95 11.18
N TYR A 127 15.35 -1.30 10.92
CA TYR A 127 15.40 -0.11 10.07
C TYR A 127 16.12 -0.44 8.77
N LEU A 128 15.36 -0.54 7.69
CA LEU A 128 15.87 -0.80 6.35
C LEU A 128 16.05 0.52 5.60
N ARG A 129 17.24 0.73 5.07
CA ARG A 129 17.54 1.79 4.12
C ARG A 129 17.94 1.16 2.80
N LEU A 130 17.30 1.60 1.73
CA LEU A 130 17.59 1.10 0.39
C LEU A 130 17.54 2.25 -0.59
N SER A 131 18.39 2.19 -1.61
CA SER A 131 18.30 3.14 -2.71
C SER A 131 17.12 2.78 -3.60
N SER A 132 16.34 3.80 -3.99
CA SER A 132 15.16 3.63 -4.84
C SER A 132 15.49 3.08 -6.22
N CYS A 133 16.77 3.01 -6.64
CA CYS A 133 17.20 2.35 -7.87
C CYS A 133 17.14 0.81 -7.80
N ILE A 134 17.18 0.23 -6.59
CA ILE A 134 17.04 -1.21 -6.37
C ILE A 134 15.57 -1.58 -6.53
N MET A 135 14.72 -1.02 -5.66
CA MET A 135 13.30 -1.29 -5.57
C MET A 135 12.55 -0.03 -5.19
N ASP A 136 11.33 0.11 -5.70
CA ASP A 136 10.40 1.16 -5.29
C ASP A 136 9.63 0.75 -4.04
N GLY A 137 8.87 1.69 -3.45
CA GLY A 137 8.12 1.42 -2.23
C GLY A 137 7.07 0.32 -2.37
N MET A 138 6.44 0.18 -3.55
CA MET A 138 5.49 -0.90 -3.81
C MET A 138 6.19 -2.25 -3.92
N SER A 139 7.31 -2.34 -4.65
CA SER A 139 8.11 -3.57 -4.73
C SER A 139 8.68 -3.95 -3.37
N LEU A 140 9.09 -2.99 -2.54
CA LEU A 140 9.52 -3.27 -1.17
C LEU A 140 8.39 -3.91 -0.35
N MET A 141 7.18 -3.36 -0.44
CA MET A 141 6.02 -3.89 0.28
C MET A 141 5.61 -5.28 -0.24
N TYR A 142 5.82 -5.54 -1.53
CA TYR A 142 5.65 -6.86 -2.13
C TYR A 142 6.71 -7.85 -1.62
N VAL A 143 7.99 -7.48 -1.59
CA VAL A 143 9.09 -8.30 -1.04
C VAL A 143 8.83 -8.61 0.44
N LEU A 144 8.33 -7.62 1.19
CA LEU A 144 7.97 -7.80 2.59
C LEU A 144 6.89 -8.89 2.77
N GLN A 145 5.83 -8.86 1.96
CA GLN A 145 4.72 -9.82 2.00
C GLN A 145 5.04 -11.19 1.39
N LYS A 146 5.89 -11.24 0.36
CA LYS A 146 6.19 -12.49 -0.36
C LYS A 146 7.35 -13.26 0.26
N SER A 147 8.43 -12.55 0.59
CA SER A 147 9.72 -13.20 0.90
C SER A 147 10.10 -13.04 2.36
N LEU A 148 9.77 -11.91 2.99
CA LEU A 148 10.18 -11.70 4.39
C LEU A 148 9.17 -12.24 5.39
N SER A 149 7.86 -12.13 5.12
CA SER A 149 6.84 -12.67 6.02
C SER A 149 6.69 -14.18 5.89
N ASP A 150 6.40 -14.83 7.03
CA ASP A 150 6.00 -16.23 7.05
C ASP A 150 4.53 -16.40 6.61
N THR A 151 3.74 -15.32 6.69
CA THR A 151 2.34 -15.29 6.26
C THR A 151 2.22 -14.81 4.82
N GLY A 152 1.54 -15.62 3.98
CA GLY A 152 1.37 -15.39 2.55
C GLY A 152 0.19 -14.49 2.18
N TYR A 153 0.03 -13.34 2.85
CA TYR A 153 -0.99 -12.36 2.45
C TYR A 153 -0.51 -11.61 1.20
N LEU A 154 -0.75 -12.15 0.01
CA LEU A 154 -0.50 -11.42 -1.24
C LEU A 154 -1.73 -10.57 -1.58
N THR A 155 -1.71 -9.31 -1.18
CA THR A 155 -2.77 -8.38 -1.63
C THR A 155 -2.43 -7.88 -3.03
N ALA A 156 -3.17 -8.36 -4.04
CA ALA A 156 -3.04 -7.84 -5.40
C ALA A 156 -3.45 -6.35 -5.43
N PRO A 157 -2.60 -5.45 -5.94
CA PRO A 157 -2.91 -4.02 -5.97
C PRO A 157 -4.05 -3.75 -6.95
N LYS A 158 -5.08 -3.02 -6.49
CA LYS A 158 -6.12 -2.50 -7.40
C LYS A 158 -5.56 -1.30 -8.16
N LEU A 159 -5.28 -1.47 -9.46
CA LEU A 159 -4.89 -0.37 -10.34
C LEU A 159 -6.06 0.62 -10.50
N LYS A 160 -5.84 1.89 -10.14
CA LYS A 160 -6.89 2.92 -10.20
C LYS A 160 -6.91 3.72 -11.52
N PHE A 161 -5.79 3.77 -12.25
CA PHE A 161 -5.76 4.44 -13.54
C PHE A 161 -6.36 3.51 -14.60
N SER A 162 -7.56 3.87 -15.07
CA SER A 162 -8.38 3.03 -15.94
C SER A 162 -7.67 2.66 -17.24
N ARG A 163 -7.68 1.36 -17.56
CA ARG A 163 -7.22 0.82 -18.85
C ARG A 163 -8.08 1.26 -20.03
N GLN A 164 -9.33 1.67 -19.79
CA GLN A 164 -10.36 1.79 -20.83
C GLN A 164 -10.07 2.86 -21.90
N ASN A 165 -9.11 3.77 -21.68
CA ASN A 165 -8.74 4.79 -22.66
C ASN A 165 -7.22 4.91 -22.91
N ILE A 166 -6.41 3.89 -22.55
CA ILE A 166 -4.94 3.99 -22.66
C ILE A 166 -4.51 4.30 -24.10
N PHE A 167 -5.06 3.62 -25.11
CA PHE A 167 -4.68 3.83 -26.50
C PHE A 167 -5.01 5.25 -26.99
N LEU A 168 -6.25 5.70 -26.79
CA LEU A 168 -6.69 7.06 -27.16
C LEU A 168 -5.93 8.15 -26.40
N ASN A 169 -5.66 7.93 -25.11
CA ASN A 169 -4.88 8.89 -24.31
C ASN A 169 -3.41 8.91 -24.71
N SER A 170 -2.85 7.77 -25.13
CA SER A 170 -1.49 7.70 -25.66
C SER A 170 -1.39 8.44 -27.00
N LEU A 171 -2.35 8.25 -27.90
CA LEU A 171 -2.42 9.00 -29.16
C LEU A 171 -2.56 10.52 -28.91
N LYS A 172 -3.49 10.92 -28.04
CA LYS A 172 -3.65 12.32 -27.62
C LYS A 172 -2.36 12.88 -27.01
N SER A 173 -1.64 12.08 -26.23
CA SER A 173 -0.37 12.50 -25.62
C SER A 173 0.75 12.71 -26.65
N LEU A 174 0.73 12.03 -27.79
CA LEU A 174 1.72 12.26 -28.84
C LEU A 174 1.60 13.67 -29.44
N PHE A 175 0.37 14.12 -29.71
CA PHE A 175 0.11 15.40 -30.36
C PHE A 175 0.04 16.59 -29.38
N VAL A 176 -0.67 16.42 -28.27
CA VAL A 176 -0.94 17.50 -27.30
C VAL A 176 0.05 17.47 -26.13
N GLY A 177 0.75 16.34 -25.93
CA GLY A 177 1.63 16.13 -24.80
C GLY A 177 2.81 17.08 -24.70
N PRO A 178 3.56 17.36 -25.79
CA PRO A 178 4.65 18.33 -25.73
C PRO A 178 4.18 19.69 -25.23
N LEU A 179 3.06 20.19 -25.74
CA LEU A 179 2.50 21.48 -25.35
C LEU A 179 2.03 21.48 -23.89
N VAL A 180 1.35 20.41 -23.45
CA VAL A 180 0.94 20.23 -22.05
C VAL A 180 2.14 20.12 -21.11
N PHE A 181 3.19 19.40 -21.51
CA PHE A 181 4.42 19.26 -20.73
C PHE A 181 5.15 20.60 -20.60
N MET A 182 5.29 21.33 -21.71
CA MET A 182 5.87 22.67 -21.74
C MET A 182 5.09 23.61 -20.81
N GLN A 183 3.76 23.63 -20.90
CA GLN A 183 2.92 24.50 -20.08
C GLN A 183 2.95 24.12 -18.59
N LYS A 184 2.82 22.82 -18.26
CA LYS A 184 2.67 22.36 -16.87
C LYS A 184 3.98 22.14 -16.12
N TYR A 185 5.08 21.85 -16.81
CA TYR A 185 6.36 21.55 -16.17
C TYR A 185 7.44 22.57 -16.56
N LEU A 186 7.63 22.88 -17.85
CA LEU A 186 8.74 23.74 -18.28
C LEU A 186 8.51 25.23 -18.00
N PHE A 187 7.33 25.77 -18.28
CA PHE A 187 6.98 27.18 -18.06
C PHE A 187 6.28 27.44 -16.72
N MET A 188 6.04 26.40 -15.92
CA MET A 188 5.53 26.57 -14.58
C MET A 188 6.53 27.38 -13.74
N LYS A 189 6.04 28.42 -13.07
CA LYS A 189 6.82 29.18 -12.09
C LYS A 189 7.13 28.29 -10.88
N ARG A 190 8.26 28.55 -10.21
CA ARG A 190 8.59 27.92 -8.93
C ARG A 190 7.48 28.20 -7.90
N ASP A 191 7.33 27.28 -6.95
CA ASP A 191 6.42 27.49 -5.83
C ASP A 191 7.04 28.48 -4.83
N PHE A 192 6.21 29.29 -4.19
CA PHE A 192 6.67 30.29 -3.23
C PHE A 192 5.92 30.10 -1.92
N ASN A 193 6.55 29.41 -0.98
CA ASN A 193 6.02 29.16 0.37
C ASN A 193 7.15 28.80 1.35
N MET A 194 6.81 28.73 2.64
CA MET A 194 7.73 28.42 3.73
C MET A 194 8.33 27.01 3.67
N PHE A 195 7.77 26.09 2.89
CA PHE A 195 8.28 24.73 2.77
C PHE A 195 9.15 24.53 1.53
N HIS A 196 9.27 25.51 0.63
CA HIS A 196 10.05 25.34 -0.60
C HIS A 196 11.57 25.37 -0.33
N GLY A 197 11.99 26.01 0.76
CA GLY A 197 13.40 26.06 1.18
C GLY A 197 14.25 27.17 0.55
N ASP A 198 13.72 27.93 -0.42
CA ASP A 198 14.47 29.03 -1.10
C ASP A 198 14.94 30.16 -0.14
N HIS A 199 14.39 30.23 1.07
CA HIS A 199 14.70 31.24 2.08
C HIS A 199 15.73 30.76 3.12
N VAL A 200 16.19 29.50 3.05
CA VAL A 200 17.12 28.93 4.03
C VAL A 200 18.25 28.17 3.34
N HIS A 201 19.45 28.22 3.93
CA HIS A 201 20.53 27.31 3.55
C HIS A 201 20.16 25.87 3.92
N ILE A 202 20.13 24.99 2.92
CA ILE A 202 19.87 23.55 3.09
C ILE A 202 21.07 22.94 3.83
N SER A 203 20.82 22.34 5.00
CA SER A 203 21.87 21.77 5.87
C SER A 203 22.27 20.35 5.45
N GLY A 204 21.50 19.69 4.59
CA GLY A 204 21.59 18.26 4.30
C GLY A 204 21.14 17.38 5.46
N LYS A 205 20.51 17.96 6.50
CA LYS A 205 20.06 17.23 7.69
C LYS A 205 18.57 16.99 7.58
N GLN A 206 18.17 15.73 7.56
CA GLN A 206 16.78 15.31 7.53
C GLN A 206 16.26 15.07 8.95
N VAL A 207 15.00 15.42 9.18
CA VAL A 207 14.21 15.03 10.35
C VAL A 207 13.11 14.10 9.87
N MET A 208 13.05 12.91 10.46
CA MET A 208 12.05 11.89 10.17
C MET A 208 11.12 11.75 11.36
N THR A 209 9.81 11.77 11.12
CA THR A 209 8.79 11.57 12.15
C THR A 209 7.63 10.76 11.57
N TRP A 210 6.78 10.23 12.45
CA TRP A 210 5.61 9.44 12.09
C TRP A 210 4.48 9.66 13.10
N SER A 211 3.25 9.41 12.66
CA SER A 211 2.05 9.55 13.48
C SER A 211 1.77 8.30 14.29
N GLU A 212 0.91 8.48 15.29
CA GLU A 212 0.14 7.40 15.89
C GLU A 212 -0.72 6.67 14.84
N PRO A 213 -1.12 5.41 15.09
CA PRO A 213 -1.95 4.65 14.15
C PRO A 213 -3.36 5.23 14.13
N TYR A 214 -3.88 5.51 12.94
CA TYR A 214 -5.29 5.82 12.74
C TYR A 214 -6.05 4.58 12.26
N ASP A 215 -7.26 4.37 12.73
CA ASP A 215 -8.08 3.22 12.38
C ASP A 215 -8.50 3.22 10.89
N LEU A 216 -8.14 2.15 10.19
CA LEU A 216 -8.47 1.97 8.78
C LEU A 216 -9.99 1.84 8.58
N GLU A 217 -10.71 1.24 9.53
CA GLU A 217 -12.17 1.09 9.42
C GLU A 217 -12.85 2.46 9.36
N GLN A 218 -12.52 3.36 10.28
CA GLN A 218 -13.01 4.74 10.26
C GLN A 218 -12.65 5.49 8.97
N ALA A 219 -11.42 5.32 8.47
CA ALA A 219 -11.01 5.93 7.20
C ALA A 219 -11.81 5.35 6.01
N THR A 220 -12.10 4.05 6.01
CA THR A 220 -12.93 3.41 4.97
C THR A 220 -14.39 3.83 5.04
N ARG A 221 -14.93 4.07 6.24
CA ARG A 221 -16.27 4.65 6.43
C ARG A 221 -16.36 6.04 5.80
N ILE A 222 -15.39 6.92 6.07
CA ILE A 222 -15.31 8.25 5.46
C ILE A 222 -15.30 8.14 3.93
N LYS A 223 -14.47 7.23 3.39
CA LYS A 223 -14.37 6.94 1.95
C LYS A 223 -15.70 6.53 1.35
N GLN A 224 -16.44 5.64 2.00
CA GLN A 224 -17.75 5.17 1.54
C GLN A 224 -18.80 6.29 1.55
N ILE A 225 -18.87 7.08 2.63
CA ILE A 225 -19.84 8.18 2.78
C ILE A 225 -19.62 9.26 1.71
N THR A 226 -18.36 9.64 1.51
CA THR A 226 -17.98 10.74 0.61
C THR A 226 -17.83 10.31 -0.85
N ARG A 227 -17.92 9.00 -1.14
CA ARG A 227 -17.65 8.41 -2.46
C ARG A 227 -16.31 8.88 -3.03
N SER A 228 -15.32 9.00 -2.16
CA SER A 228 -13.96 9.42 -2.49
C SER A 228 -13.01 8.23 -2.49
N THR A 229 -11.78 8.43 -2.95
CA THR A 229 -10.72 7.43 -2.80
C THR A 229 -9.90 7.70 -1.54
N MET A 230 -9.19 6.68 -1.03
CA MET A 230 -8.29 6.86 0.12
C MET A 230 -7.23 7.94 -0.16
N ASN A 231 -6.73 8.05 -1.39
CA ASN A 231 -5.78 9.10 -1.75
C ASN A 231 -6.41 10.49 -1.60
N ASP A 232 -7.67 10.66 -1.99
CA ASP A 232 -8.37 11.94 -1.91
C ASP A 232 -8.52 12.39 -0.45
N ILE A 233 -8.84 11.45 0.45
CA ILE A 233 -8.94 11.71 1.89
C ILE A 233 -7.58 12.12 2.44
N LEU A 234 -6.54 11.30 2.20
CA LEU A 234 -5.19 11.56 2.73
C LEU A 234 -4.61 12.86 2.20
N LEU A 235 -4.83 13.21 0.93
CA LEU A 235 -4.41 14.49 0.35
C LEU A 235 -5.20 15.67 0.92
N SER A 236 -6.50 15.51 1.16
CA SER A 236 -7.33 16.54 1.80
C SER A 236 -6.90 16.80 3.24
N VAL A 237 -6.58 15.73 3.97
CA VAL A 237 -6.07 15.80 5.34
C VAL A 237 -4.70 16.44 5.36
N THR A 238 -3.80 16.05 4.44
CA THR A 238 -2.49 16.69 4.26
C THR A 238 -2.62 18.19 3.99
N ALA A 239 -3.54 18.59 3.10
CA ALA A 239 -3.85 20.00 2.85
C ALA A 239 -4.34 20.72 4.13
N GLY A 240 -5.03 20.01 5.02
CA GLY A 240 -5.39 20.50 6.36
C GLY A 240 -4.21 20.70 7.27
N CYS A 241 -3.36 19.68 7.42
CA CYS A 241 -2.16 19.76 8.24
C CYS A 241 -1.25 20.92 7.82
N LEU A 242 -1.03 21.06 6.51
CA LEU A 242 -0.24 22.16 5.97
C LEU A 242 -0.89 23.52 6.21
N ARG A 243 -2.22 23.64 6.07
CA ARG A 243 -2.94 24.89 6.40
C ARG A 243 -2.83 25.23 7.88
N THR A 244 -3.03 24.27 8.78
CA THR A 244 -2.90 24.47 10.24
C THR A 244 -1.49 24.97 10.57
N TYR A 245 -0.47 24.36 9.98
CA TYR A 245 0.91 24.79 10.16
C TYR A 245 1.16 26.21 9.65
N PHE A 246 0.66 26.57 8.47
CA PHE A 246 0.76 27.94 7.95
C PHE A 246 0.07 28.95 8.86
N ASN A 247 -1.13 28.63 9.35
CA ASN A 247 -1.88 29.48 10.25
C ASN A 247 -1.13 29.72 11.57
N GLN A 248 -0.53 28.67 12.14
CA GLN A 248 0.31 28.77 13.34
C GLN A 248 1.54 29.66 13.14
N ASN A 249 2.05 29.74 11.91
CA ASN A 249 3.16 30.61 11.54
C ASN A 249 2.74 31.97 10.95
N GLY A 250 1.47 32.37 11.16
CA GLY A 250 0.97 33.71 10.80
C GLY A 250 0.43 33.87 9.36
N VAL A 251 0.40 32.81 8.56
CA VAL A 251 -0.15 32.82 7.20
C VAL A 251 -1.58 32.28 7.22
N LEU A 252 -2.57 33.18 7.32
CA LEU A 252 -4.00 32.80 7.46
C LEU A 252 -4.59 32.15 6.19
N ASN A 253 -4.20 32.66 5.01
CA ASN A 253 -4.70 32.19 3.70
C ASN A 253 -3.55 31.81 2.79
N PRO A 254 -2.89 30.65 3.05
CA PRO A 254 -1.79 30.19 2.22
C PRO A 254 -2.27 29.86 0.81
N TYR A 255 -1.44 30.15 -0.20
CA TYR A 255 -1.66 29.68 -1.57
C TYR A 255 -1.64 28.16 -1.65
N ASP A 256 -2.29 27.60 -2.68
CA ASP A 256 -2.29 26.15 -2.95
C ASP A 256 -0.86 25.67 -3.23
N ILE A 257 -0.37 24.70 -2.45
CA ILE A 257 0.98 24.14 -2.60
C ILE A 257 1.06 23.27 -3.85
N LYS A 258 2.17 23.37 -4.59
CA LYS A 258 2.48 22.44 -5.69
C LYS A 258 3.19 21.20 -5.12
N SER A 259 2.56 20.04 -5.24
CA SER A 259 3.14 18.76 -4.85
C SER A 259 3.34 17.81 -6.03
N MET A 260 4.20 16.82 -5.80
CA MET A 260 4.34 15.66 -6.67
C MET A 260 3.76 14.43 -5.99
N ILE A 261 2.91 13.69 -6.69
CA ILE A 261 2.36 12.41 -6.20
C ILE A 261 3.02 11.27 -6.96
N ALA A 262 3.58 10.30 -6.24
CA ALA A 262 4.08 9.07 -6.86
C ALA A 262 2.92 8.17 -7.28
N VAL A 263 2.82 7.91 -8.58
CA VAL A 263 1.80 7.05 -9.17
C VAL A 263 2.47 5.82 -9.78
N HIS A 264 2.15 4.65 -9.24
CA HIS A 264 2.59 3.38 -9.80
C HIS A 264 1.80 3.01 -11.06
N TYR A 265 2.45 2.40 -12.04
CA TYR A 265 1.82 1.86 -13.24
C TYR A 265 2.31 0.45 -13.53
N ASN A 266 1.47 -0.37 -14.15
CA ASN A 266 1.88 -1.71 -14.56
C ASN A 266 2.20 -1.71 -16.05
N SER A 267 3.38 -2.22 -16.43
CA SER A 267 3.82 -2.39 -17.82
C SER A 267 3.28 -3.64 -18.52
N GLY A 268 2.41 -4.42 -17.87
CA GLY A 268 1.73 -5.57 -18.47
C GLY A 268 2.04 -6.92 -17.81
N CYS A 269 3.01 -7.00 -16.91
CA CYS A 269 3.30 -8.21 -16.14
C CYS A 269 2.34 -8.35 -14.94
N SER A 270 1.77 -9.54 -14.75
CA SER A 270 0.77 -9.85 -13.71
C SER A 270 1.27 -9.61 -12.27
N TYR A 271 2.60 -9.64 -12.07
CA TYR A 271 3.25 -9.48 -10.77
C TYR A 271 4.20 -8.28 -10.77
N TYR A 272 4.39 -7.65 -9.61
CA TYR A 272 5.44 -6.65 -9.42
C TYR A 272 6.79 -7.30 -9.72
N THR A 273 7.34 -7.04 -10.90
CA THR A 273 8.74 -7.31 -11.18
C THR A 273 9.55 -6.32 -10.35
N THR A 274 10.24 -6.81 -9.33
CA THR A 274 11.17 -6.01 -8.50
C THR A 274 12.31 -5.39 -9.32
N GLU A 275 12.46 -5.82 -10.57
CA GLU A 275 13.47 -5.36 -11.49
C GLU A 275 13.19 -3.97 -12.08
N ASN A 276 11.94 -3.50 -12.10
CA ASN A 276 11.58 -2.23 -12.74
C ASN A 276 10.84 -1.29 -11.79
N ASN A 277 11.44 -0.12 -11.55
CA ASN A 277 10.82 0.99 -10.81
C ASN A 277 9.71 1.62 -11.65
N ASN A 278 8.51 1.04 -11.58
CA ASN A 278 7.39 1.44 -12.43
C ASN A 278 6.51 2.50 -11.76
N TYR A 279 7.10 3.64 -11.38
CA TYR A 279 6.35 4.79 -10.86
C TYR A 279 6.72 6.09 -11.58
N ILE A 280 5.80 7.05 -11.55
CA ILE A 280 5.96 8.39 -12.14
C ILE A 280 5.47 9.43 -11.17
N HIS A 281 6.18 10.54 -11.07
CA HIS A 281 5.76 11.68 -10.30
C HIS A 281 4.80 12.56 -11.10
N MET A 282 3.60 12.73 -10.56
CA MET A 282 2.54 13.53 -11.16
C MET A 282 2.37 14.84 -10.39
N SER A 283 2.36 15.97 -11.11
CA SER A 283 2.09 17.28 -10.53
C SER A 283 0.64 17.38 -10.04
N VAL A 284 0.43 17.61 -8.74
CA VAL A 284 -0.89 17.82 -8.13
C VAL A 284 -0.87 19.04 -7.21
N PRO A 285 -1.76 20.03 -7.41
CA PRO A 285 -1.91 21.12 -6.45
C PRO A 285 -2.66 20.63 -5.20
N ILE A 286 -2.14 20.96 -4.03
CA ILE A 286 -2.71 20.66 -2.72
C ILE A 286 -3.48 21.91 -2.26
N PRO A 287 -4.81 21.81 -2.06
CA PRO A 287 -5.66 22.98 -1.83
C PRO A 287 -5.59 23.50 -0.38
N THR A 288 -4.42 23.99 0.02
CA THR A 288 -4.16 24.61 1.34
C THR A 288 -4.94 25.89 1.56
N ASN A 289 -5.35 26.59 0.49
CA ASN A 289 -6.16 27.80 0.63
C ASN A 289 -7.64 27.49 0.97
N THR A 290 -8.09 26.25 0.77
CA THR A 290 -9.52 25.92 0.95
C THR A 290 -9.86 25.69 2.42
N GLU A 291 -10.79 26.50 2.90
CA GLU A 291 -11.33 26.44 4.26
C GLU A 291 -12.34 25.29 4.43
N GLY A 292 -12.35 24.72 5.63
CA GLY A 292 -13.20 23.58 5.98
C GLY A 292 -12.68 22.24 5.45
N ALA A 293 -12.90 21.17 6.23
CA ALA A 293 -12.46 19.82 5.87
C ALA A 293 -13.26 19.24 4.68
N ILE A 294 -14.59 19.44 4.66
CA ILE A 294 -15.47 18.90 3.62
C ILE A 294 -15.25 19.61 2.27
N PRO A 295 -15.28 20.96 2.15
CA PRO A 295 -15.06 21.64 0.87
C PRO A 295 -13.69 21.31 0.27
N ARG A 296 -12.66 21.20 1.13
CA ARG A 296 -11.31 20.79 0.74
C ARG A 296 -11.28 19.38 0.17
N LEU A 297 -11.97 18.42 0.79
CA LEU A 297 -12.07 17.05 0.29
C LEU A 297 -12.71 17.01 -1.09
N TRP A 298 -13.81 17.75 -1.30
CA TRP A 298 -14.46 17.84 -2.61
C TRP A 298 -13.57 18.49 -3.67
N LYS A 299 -12.82 19.54 -3.30
CA LYS A 299 -11.85 20.18 -4.21
C LYS A 299 -10.71 19.22 -4.59
N VAL A 300 -10.14 18.48 -3.63
CA VAL A 300 -9.14 17.45 -3.90
C VAL A 300 -9.70 16.37 -4.81
N LYS A 301 -10.90 15.85 -4.50
CA LYS A 301 -11.58 14.86 -5.33
C LYS A 301 -11.75 15.34 -6.77
N HIS A 302 -12.22 16.57 -6.97
CA HIS A 302 -12.36 17.15 -8.31
C HIS A 302 -11.02 17.27 -9.04
N ILE A 303 -9.95 17.68 -8.35
CA ILE A 303 -8.59 17.73 -8.90
C ILE A 303 -8.14 16.33 -9.33
N MET A 304 -8.34 15.32 -8.48
CA MET A 304 -7.94 13.93 -8.75
C MET A 304 -8.75 13.28 -9.88
N ASP A 305 -10.06 13.51 -9.94
CA ASP A 305 -10.93 13.02 -11.02
C ASP A 305 -10.57 13.65 -12.38
N LYS A 306 -10.17 14.94 -12.39
CA LYS A 306 -9.64 15.61 -13.58
C LYS A 306 -8.25 15.09 -13.97
N LEU A 307 -7.42 14.73 -13.00
CA LEU A 307 -6.09 14.18 -13.26
C LEU A 307 -6.18 12.74 -13.81
N SER A 308 -7.05 11.91 -13.26
CA SER A 308 -7.22 10.51 -13.66
C SER A 308 -7.79 10.36 -15.08
N SER A 309 -8.63 11.30 -15.50
CA SER A 309 -9.15 11.38 -16.87
C SER A 309 -8.17 12.02 -17.86
N SER A 310 -7.15 12.73 -17.38
CA SER A 310 -6.19 13.42 -18.25
C SER A 310 -5.11 12.49 -18.80
N ALA A 311 -4.61 12.82 -19.99
CA ALA A 311 -3.44 12.13 -20.57
C ALA A 311 -2.11 12.52 -19.89
N LEU A 312 -2.13 13.32 -18.80
CA LEU A 312 -0.93 13.86 -18.16
C LEU A 312 0.01 12.75 -17.67
N PHE A 313 -0.54 11.60 -17.29
CA PHE A 313 0.26 10.44 -16.90
C PHE A 313 1.10 9.93 -18.08
N SER A 314 0.48 9.66 -19.22
CA SER A 314 1.18 9.24 -20.45
C SER A 314 2.17 10.31 -20.95
N VAL A 315 1.79 11.59 -20.84
CA VAL A 315 2.68 12.72 -21.22
C VAL A 315 3.93 12.76 -20.35
N THR A 316 3.78 12.67 -19.02
CA THR A 316 4.92 12.73 -18.10
C THR A 316 5.81 11.50 -18.29
N ARG A 317 5.22 10.31 -18.50
CA ARG A 317 5.96 9.09 -18.85
C ARG A 317 6.75 9.24 -20.13
N GLY A 318 6.10 9.69 -21.19
CA GLY A 318 6.73 9.90 -22.49
C GLY A 318 7.87 10.92 -22.40
N ALA A 319 7.68 12.01 -21.65
CA ALA A 319 8.72 13.01 -21.43
C ALA A 319 9.94 12.43 -20.71
N VAL A 320 9.76 11.62 -19.66
CA VAL A 320 10.87 10.93 -18.98
C VAL A 320 11.61 10.01 -19.96
N TRP A 321 10.88 9.20 -20.73
CA TRP A 321 11.48 8.29 -21.70
C TRP A 321 12.25 9.04 -22.81
N VAL A 322 11.62 10.03 -23.45
CA VAL A 322 12.24 10.85 -24.52
C VAL A 322 13.49 11.55 -23.99
N THR A 323 13.40 12.21 -22.82
CA THR A 323 14.57 12.89 -22.25
C THR A 323 15.67 11.93 -21.84
N SER A 324 15.35 10.70 -21.41
CA SER A 324 16.35 9.67 -21.12
C SER A 324 17.09 9.17 -22.36
N CYS A 325 16.44 9.19 -23.53
CA CYS A 325 17.07 8.84 -24.80
C CYS A 325 17.89 10.00 -25.39
N LEU A 326 17.42 11.24 -25.22
CA LEU A 326 18.01 12.42 -25.84
C LEU A 326 19.15 13.04 -25.02
N PHE A 327 19.07 13.00 -23.69
CA PHE A 327 20.01 13.70 -22.81
C PHE A 327 21.04 12.73 -22.22
N SER A 328 22.29 13.17 -22.14
CA SER A 328 23.30 12.50 -21.32
C SER A 328 22.91 12.54 -19.84
N VAL A 329 23.43 11.61 -19.03
CA VAL A 329 23.06 11.45 -17.61
C VAL A 329 23.13 12.77 -16.82
N GLY A 330 24.18 13.57 -17.01
CA GLY A 330 24.34 14.85 -16.32
C GLY A 330 23.32 15.91 -16.77
N ILE A 331 22.99 15.97 -18.05
CA ILE A 331 21.97 16.90 -18.59
C ILE A 331 20.59 16.46 -18.13
N PHE A 332 20.29 15.16 -18.21
CA PHE A 332 19.05 14.56 -17.72
C PHE A 332 18.82 14.91 -16.25
N GLN A 333 19.83 14.69 -15.40
CA GLN A 333 19.75 14.99 -13.97
C GLN A 333 19.52 16.48 -13.72
N LYS A 334 20.30 17.37 -14.36
CA LYS A 334 20.11 18.83 -14.21
C LYS A 334 18.73 19.29 -14.68
N PHE A 335 18.24 18.76 -15.80
CA PHE A 335 16.94 19.08 -16.36
C PHE A 335 15.80 18.69 -15.42
N TRP A 336 15.80 17.43 -14.95
CA TRP A 336 14.76 16.95 -14.03
C TRP A 336 14.89 17.60 -12.66
N ASN A 337 16.09 17.86 -12.14
CA ASN A 337 16.30 18.62 -10.90
C ASN A 337 15.74 20.04 -11.00
N HIS A 338 15.84 20.68 -12.17
CA HIS A 338 15.23 22.00 -12.39
C HIS A 338 13.70 21.93 -12.37
N ILE A 339 13.10 20.88 -12.96
CA ILE A 339 11.65 20.67 -12.92
C ILE A 339 11.18 20.35 -11.50
N HIS A 340 11.82 19.40 -10.81
CA HIS A 340 11.50 18.99 -9.45
C HIS A 340 11.65 20.14 -8.45
N GLY A 341 12.68 20.97 -8.61
CA GLY A 341 12.89 22.17 -7.81
C GLY A 341 11.84 23.26 -7.98
N LYS A 342 10.75 23.04 -8.73
CA LYS A 342 9.58 23.94 -8.77
C LYS A 342 8.46 23.50 -7.84
N PHE A 343 8.57 22.31 -7.25
CA PHE A 343 7.58 21.72 -6.36
C PHE A 343 8.08 21.78 -4.92
N THR A 344 7.13 21.78 -3.99
CA THR A 344 7.42 21.96 -2.57
C THR A 344 7.57 20.62 -1.85
N CYS A 345 6.64 19.69 -2.12
CA CYS A 345 6.60 18.42 -1.41
C CYS A 345 6.26 17.24 -2.31
N VAL A 346 6.75 16.06 -1.92
CA VAL A 346 6.41 14.79 -2.56
C VAL A 346 5.48 14.02 -1.63
N ILE A 347 4.41 13.44 -2.18
CA ILE A 347 3.42 12.67 -1.43
C ILE A 347 3.32 11.26 -2.02
N SER A 348 3.40 10.24 -1.18
CA SER A 348 3.27 8.83 -1.58
C SER A 348 2.28 8.12 -0.69
N ASN A 349 1.44 7.25 -1.28
CA ASN A 349 0.57 6.36 -0.52
C ASN A 349 0.81 4.92 -0.96
N ILE A 350 1.25 4.08 -0.03
CA ILE A 350 1.51 2.66 -0.27
C ILE A 350 0.44 1.84 0.46
N PRO A 351 -0.39 1.07 -0.25
CA PRO A 351 -1.25 0.09 0.41
C PRO A 351 -0.38 -1.08 0.89
N GLY A 352 -0.33 -1.29 2.20
CA GLY A 352 0.20 -2.52 2.79
C GLY A 352 -0.89 -3.56 3.07
N PRO A 353 -0.52 -4.72 3.63
CA PRO A 353 -1.44 -5.82 3.89
C PRO A 353 -2.46 -5.47 4.98
N GLU A 354 -3.69 -5.96 4.83
CA GLU A 354 -4.77 -5.78 5.82
C GLU A 354 -4.52 -6.61 7.08
N GLY A 355 -3.95 -7.82 6.93
CA GLY A 355 -3.57 -8.72 8.02
C GLY A 355 -2.22 -8.38 8.64
N THR A 356 -1.99 -8.89 9.85
CA THR A 356 -0.69 -8.81 10.52
C THR A 356 0.28 -9.82 9.92
N LEU A 357 1.48 -9.35 9.58
CA LEU A 357 2.55 -10.20 9.07
C LEU A 357 3.34 -10.80 10.23
N THR A 358 3.85 -12.02 10.05
CA THR A 358 4.84 -12.60 10.96
C THR A 358 6.21 -12.65 10.30
N PHE A 359 7.26 -12.36 11.04
CA PHE A 359 8.65 -12.44 10.63
C PHE A 359 9.40 -13.28 11.66
N ALA A 360 10.03 -14.38 11.22
CA ALA A 360 10.71 -15.32 12.11
C ALA A 360 9.80 -15.83 13.25
N SER A 361 8.54 -16.13 12.93
CA SER A 361 7.49 -16.53 13.89
C SER A 361 7.14 -15.47 14.95
N LYS A 362 7.53 -14.21 14.74
CA LYS A 362 7.15 -13.05 15.57
C LYS A 362 6.25 -12.11 14.79
N GLN A 363 5.19 -11.61 15.41
CA GLN A 363 4.29 -10.66 14.74
C GLN A 363 4.97 -9.31 14.54
N ILE A 364 4.86 -8.76 13.33
CA ILE A 364 5.25 -7.39 13.03
C ILE A 364 4.15 -6.47 13.59
N LYS A 365 4.48 -5.68 14.60
CA LYS A 365 3.54 -4.76 15.25
C LYS A 365 3.22 -3.53 14.41
N SER A 366 4.23 -2.99 13.73
CA SER A 366 4.11 -1.76 12.96
C SER A 366 5.11 -1.75 11.81
N VAL A 367 4.69 -1.15 10.70
CA VAL A 367 5.55 -0.84 9.56
C VAL A 367 5.40 0.66 9.29
N ILE A 368 6.52 1.33 9.04
CA ILE A 368 6.57 2.76 8.71
C ILE A 368 7.41 2.90 7.45
N TYR A 369 6.97 3.75 6.53
CA TYR A 369 7.64 4.02 5.27
C TYR A 369 7.84 5.51 5.10
N TRP A 370 9.06 5.93 4.74
CA TRP A 370 9.38 7.30 4.35
C TRP A 370 9.61 7.36 2.84
N VAL A 371 8.88 8.25 2.16
CA VAL A 371 9.07 8.47 0.72
C VAL A 371 10.46 9.06 0.46
N PRO A 372 11.21 8.58 -0.55
CA PRO A 372 12.47 9.19 -0.94
C PRO A 372 12.21 10.63 -1.43
N GLN A 373 12.95 11.59 -0.89
CA GLN A 373 12.88 12.98 -1.34
C GLN A 373 13.60 13.13 -2.68
N LEU A 374 12.96 13.80 -3.63
CA LEU A 374 13.62 14.21 -4.86
C LEU A 374 14.52 15.40 -4.56
N HIS A 375 15.58 15.54 -5.35
CA HIS A 375 16.52 16.64 -5.19
C HIS A 375 15.78 18.00 -5.25
N ASN A 376 16.14 18.92 -4.36
CA ASN A 376 15.51 20.24 -4.16
C ASN A 376 14.07 20.24 -3.60
N MET A 377 13.57 19.13 -3.06
CA MET A 377 12.29 19.09 -2.37
C MET A 377 12.51 18.91 -0.86
N ALA A 378 12.10 19.89 -0.06
CA ALA A 378 12.41 19.91 1.36
C ALA A 378 11.50 19.01 2.20
N VAL A 379 10.31 18.62 1.70
CA VAL A 379 9.31 17.86 2.47
C VAL A 379 8.83 16.63 1.68
N GLY A 380 8.86 15.48 2.32
CA GLY A 380 8.29 14.22 1.83
C GLY A 380 7.25 13.70 2.81
N ILE A 381 6.06 13.38 2.32
CA ILE A 381 4.95 12.85 3.10
C ILE A 381 4.59 11.48 2.55
N SER A 382 4.52 10.50 3.43
CA SER A 382 4.14 9.14 3.08
C SER A 382 3.01 8.62 3.95
N PHE A 383 2.17 7.82 3.33
CA PHE A 383 1.13 7.06 4.01
C PHE A 383 1.36 5.59 3.78
N LEU A 384 1.18 4.81 4.85
CA LEU A 384 1.23 3.35 4.79
C LEU A 384 0.06 2.78 5.61
N SER A 385 -0.70 1.88 5.00
CA SER A 385 -1.69 1.07 5.70
C SER A 385 -1.09 -0.28 6.11
N TYR A 386 -1.24 -0.68 7.37
CA TYR A 386 -0.77 -1.95 7.90
C TYR A 386 -1.62 -2.38 9.10
N GLY A 387 -2.09 -3.63 9.12
CA GLY A 387 -2.76 -4.24 10.28
C GLY A 387 -3.92 -3.40 10.82
N GLN A 388 -4.92 -3.16 9.97
CA GLN A 388 -6.09 -2.29 10.23
C GLN A 388 -5.78 -0.83 10.65
N SER A 389 -4.54 -0.38 10.49
CA SER A 389 -4.15 1.00 10.80
C SER A 389 -3.53 1.71 9.61
N ILE A 390 -3.62 3.04 9.59
CA ILE A 390 -2.93 3.94 8.66
C ILE A 390 -1.99 4.83 9.46
N ARG A 391 -0.76 5.00 8.99
CA ARG A 391 0.19 5.96 9.56
C ARG A 391 0.64 6.96 8.53
N MET A 392 0.80 8.21 8.97
CA MET A 392 1.47 9.26 8.22
C MET A 392 2.92 9.33 8.68
N ALA A 393 3.84 9.38 7.74
CA ALA A 393 5.26 9.60 7.98
C ALA A 393 5.71 10.85 7.23
N VAL A 394 6.56 11.65 7.86
CA VAL A 394 7.09 12.88 7.29
C VAL A 394 8.60 12.83 7.37
N VAL A 395 9.24 13.09 6.24
CA VAL A 395 10.66 13.40 6.17
C VAL A 395 10.80 14.85 5.71
N ALA A 396 11.59 15.64 6.42
CA ALA A 396 11.78 17.03 6.07
C ALA A 396 13.22 17.49 6.29
N GLU A 397 13.66 18.47 5.52
CA GLU A 397 14.92 19.17 5.75
C GLU A 397 14.82 20.01 7.02
N ARG A 398 15.73 19.77 7.98
CA ARG A 398 15.71 20.39 9.32
C ARG A 398 15.73 21.91 9.28
N SER A 399 16.40 22.50 8.29
CA SER A 399 16.48 23.95 8.14
C SER A 399 15.18 24.58 7.61
N VAL A 400 14.34 23.80 6.92
CA VAL A 400 13.07 24.27 6.35
C VAL A 400 11.88 23.97 7.28
N LEU A 401 11.83 22.76 7.83
CA LEU A 401 10.78 22.32 8.75
C LEU A 401 11.44 21.65 9.97
N PRO A 402 11.79 22.43 11.01
CA PRO A 402 12.49 21.88 12.18
C PRO A 402 11.60 20.96 13.04
N ASN A 403 10.28 21.22 13.06
CA ASN A 403 9.31 20.50 13.89
C ASN A 403 8.26 19.78 13.02
N PRO A 404 8.63 18.74 12.26
CA PRO A 404 7.67 18.03 11.41
C PRO A 404 6.63 17.24 12.21
N GLU A 405 6.86 17.01 13.50
CA GLU A 405 5.92 16.34 14.43
C GLU A 405 4.56 17.04 14.51
N VAL A 406 4.54 18.36 14.27
CA VAL A 406 3.28 19.12 14.24
C VAL A 406 2.36 18.58 13.14
N LEU A 407 2.91 18.19 11.98
CA LEU A 407 2.13 17.65 10.88
C LEU A 407 1.61 16.24 11.19
N THR A 408 2.41 15.39 11.83
CA THR A 408 2.00 14.02 12.16
C THR A 408 0.99 13.98 13.31
N ARG A 409 1.07 14.92 14.26
CA ARG A 409 0.04 15.09 15.30
C ARG A 409 -1.25 15.67 14.71
N ASP A 410 -1.17 16.71 13.88
CA ASP A 410 -2.36 17.32 13.27
C ASP A 410 -3.06 16.36 12.30
N PHE A 411 -2.35 15.37 11.72
CA PHE A 411 -2.96 14.32 10.90
C PHE A 411 -4.13 13.62 11.60
N ILE A 412 -3.92 13.16 12.85
CA ILE A 412 -4.95 12.47 13.63
C ILE A 412 -6.11 13.42 13.92
N VAL A 413 -5.80 14.65 14.34
CA VAL A 413 -6.82 15.69 14.62
C VAL A 413 -7.68 15.99 13.38
N GLN A 414 -7.07 16.11 12.19
CA GLN A 414 -7.80 16.35 10.95
C GLN A 414 -8.64 15.15 10.52
N MET A 415 -8.16 13.92 10.72
CA MET A 415 -8.93 12.70 10.47
C MET A 415 -10.14 12.60 11.40
N ASP A 416 -9.94 12.82 12.70
CA ASP A 416 -11.01 12.82 13.71
C ASP A 416 -12.06 13.88 13.41
N LYS A 417 -11.63 15.10 13.08
CA LYS A 417 -12.53 16.18 12.66
C LYS A 417 -13.38 15.79 11.46
N LEU A 418 -12.80 15.09 10.49
CA LEU A 418 -13.51 14.66 9.29
C LEU A 418 -14.48 13.51 9.62
N SER A 419 -14.10 12.60 10.52
CA SER A 419 -14.96 11.55 11.07
C SER A 419 -16.16 12.13 11.82
N GLU A 420 -15.93 13.10 12.71
CA GLU A 420 -16.94 13.79 13.52
C GLU A 420 -17.97 14.51 12.62
N LEU A 421 -17.50 15.29 11.64
CA LEU A 421 -18.36 15.99 10.68
C LEU A 421 -19.24 15.03 9.84
N LEU A 422 -18.81 13.77 9.70
CA LEU A 422 -19.51 12.71 8.96
C LEU A 422 -20.15 11.66 9.87
N ALA A 423 -20.13 11.82 11.20
CA ALA A 423 -20.62 10.82 12.14
C ALA A 423 -22.10 10.50 11.88
N HIS A 424 -22.91 11.54 11.68
CA HIS A 424 -24.36 11.43 11.45
C HIS A 424 -24.74 11.16 9.99
N ARG A 425 -23.77 11.11 9.07
CA ARG A 425 -24.03 10.80 7.66
C ARG A 425 -24.11 9.29 7.47
N ARG A 426 -25.15 8.84 6.76
CA ARG A 426 -25.34 7.43 6.39
C ARG A 426 -24.47 7.06 5.20
N ILE A 427 -24.05 5.80 5.12
CA ILE A 427 -23.37 5.27 3.95
C ILE A 427 -24.40 5.13 2.81
N PRO A 428 -24.20 5.77 1.64
CA PRO A 428 -25.11 5.63 0.53
C PRO A 428 -25.22 4.17 0.08
N GLY A 429 -26.45 3.62 0.06
CA GLY A 429 -26.72 2.23 -0.36
C GLY A 429 -26.88 1.22 0.78
N GLU A 430 -26.52 1.57 2.02
CA GLU A 430 -26.57 0.67 3.18
C GLU A 430 -28.00 0.15 3.48
N TYR A 431 -29.03 0.96 3.24
CA TYR A 431 -30.43 0.52 3.38
C TYR A 431 -30.81 -0.54 2.34
N LEU A 432 -30.32 -0.43 1.11
CA LEU A 432 -30.60 -1.42 0.07
C LEU A 432 -29.90 -2.73 0.40
N THR A 433 -28.64 -2.68 0.83
CA THR A 433 -27.89 -3.88 1.23
C THR A 433 -28.53 -4.56 2.43
N LYS A 434 -28.82 -3.82 3.52
CA LYS A 434 -29.53 -4.37 4.68
C LYS A 434 -30.89 -4.93 4.30
N LYS A 435 -31.65 -4.24 3.44
CA LYS A 435 -32.95 -4.74 2.98
C LYS A 435 -32.81 -6.02 2.15
N ILE A 436 -31.80 -6.12 1.28
CA ILE A 436 -31.51 -7.33 0.50
C ILE A 436 -31.09 -8.47 1.45
N GLU A 437 -30.20 -8.22 2.40
CA GLU A 437 -29.78 -9.21 3.41
C GLU A 437 -30.96 -9.66 4.26
N THR A 438 -31.83 -8.74 4.69
CA THR A 438 -33.03 -9.09 5.46
C THR A 438 -34.00 -9.91 4.59
N LEU A 439 -34.15 -9.57 3.31
CA LEU A 439 -34.98 -10.34 2.38
C LEU A 439 -34.39 -11.72 2.09
N GLN A 440 -33.07 -11.85 2.00
CA GLN A 440 -32.38 -13.14 1.83
C GLN A 440 -32.51 -14.00 3.09
N GLN A 441 -32.36 -13.42 4.28
CA GLN A 441 -32.61 -14.13 5.55
C GLN A 441 -34.05 -14.59 5.67
N LEU A 442 -35.02 -13.76 5.25
CA LEU A 442 -36.43 -14.16 5.21
C LEU A 442 -36.68 -15.26 4.17
N ASP A 443 -36.01 -15.21 3.02
CA ASP A 443 -36.12 -16.25 1.97
C ASP A 443 -35.52 -17.58 2.45
N ASP A 444 -34.35 -17.54 3.10
CA ASP A 444 -33.70 -18.69 3.73
C ASP A 444 -34.56 -19.26 4.86
N GLU A 445 -35.18 -18.42 5.70
CA GLU A 445 -36.14 -18.84 6.72
C GLU A 445 -37.36 -19.54 6.10
N ILE A 446 -37.95 -18.97 5.04
CA ILE A 446 -39.09 -19.56 4.32
C ILE A 446 -38.72 -20.91 3.67
N HIS A 447 -37.51 -21.04 3.13
CA HIS A 447 -37.03 -22.29 2.51
C HIS A 447 -36.54 -23.31 3.54
N SER A 448 -36.24 -22.89 4.77
CA SER A 448 -35.91 -23.77 5.91
C SER A 448 -37.14 -24.27 6.67
N GLU A 449 -38.32 -23.65 6.50
CA GLU A 449 -39.55 -24.19 7.05
C GLU A 449 -39.92 -25.52 6.35
N PRO A 450 -40.15 -26.61 7.11
CA PRO A 450 -40.55 -27.87 6.51
C PRO A 450 -41.89 -27.68 5.81
N THR A 451 -41.95 -28.09 4.53
CA THR A 451 -43.17 -28.02 3.72
C THR A 451 -44.34 -28.70 4.45
N VAL A 452 -45.58 -28.24 4.22
CA VAL A 452 -46.80 -28.77 4.86
C VAL A 452 -46.91 -30.31 4.76
N HIS A 453 -46.34 -30.90 3.71
CA HIS A 453 -46.24 -32.36 3.55
C HIS A 453 -45.24 -33.03 4.50
N GLN A 454 -44.10 -32.41 4.78
CA GLN A 454 -43.11 -32.89 5.75
C GLN A 454 -43.60 -32.73 7.19
N ARG A 455 -44.34 -31.66 7.51
CA ARG A 455 -45.01 -31.51 8.82
C ARG A 455 -46.04 -32.62 9.06
N LYS A 456 -46.86 -32.95 8.05
CA LYS A 456 -47.81 -34.06 8.13
C LYS A 456 -47.14 -35.43 8.23
N ALA A 457 -45.99 -35.63 7.59
CA ALA A 457 -45.21 -36.86 7.71
C ALA A 457 -44.61 -37.04 9.11
N ALA A 458 -44.04 -35.97 9.69
CA ALA A 458 -43.52 -35.98 11.06
C ALA A 458 -44.63 -36.12 12.12
N GLU A 459 -45.81 -35.53 11.89
CA GLU A 459 -47.00 -35.77 12.73
C GLU A 459 -47.50 -37.22 12.60
N SER A 460 -47.40 -37.84 11.42
CA SER A 460 -47.75 -39.26 11.24
C SER A 460 -46.73 -40.23 11.85
N GLU A 461 -45.44 -39.89 11.85
CA GLU A 461 -44.41 -40.66 12.57
C GLU A 461 -44.57 -40.53 14.09
N ASN A 462 -44.84 -39.32 14.62
CA ASN A 462 -45.11 -39.14 16.05
C ASN A 462 -46.44 -39.76 16.49
N ALA A 463 -47.45 -39.83 15.62
CA ALA A 463 -48.70 -40.53 15.89
C ALA A 463 -48.52 -42.07 15.88
N MET A 464 -47.57 -42.59 15.11
CA MET A 464 -47.25 -44.03 15.06
C MET A 464 -46.47 -44.49 16.30
N ILE A 465 -45.64 -43.62 16.89
CA ILE A 465 -44.91 -43.91 18.14
C ILE A 465 -45.85 -44.00 19.36
N LEU A 466 -46.99 -43.31 19.35
CA LEU A 466 -47.99 -43.36 20.43
C LEU A 466 -48.96 -44.54 20.34
N THR A 467 -48.82 -45.42 19.34
CA THR A 467 -49.72 -46.58 19.13
C THR A 467 -49.09 -47.94 19.43
N GLU A 468 -47.82 -47.99 19.88
CA GLU A 468 -47.12 -49.26 20.17
C GLU A 468 -47.03 -49.61 21.67
N ASP A 469 -47.40 -48.72 22.59
CA ASP A 469 -47.50 -49.01 24.02
C ASP A 469 -48.91 -48.67 24.51
N ASP A 470 -49.71 -49.71 24.75
CA ASP A 470 -50.94 -49.80 25.60
C ASP A 470 -52.07 -50.59 24.91
N ASN A 471 -51.90 -51.91 24.86
CA ASN A 471 -53.01 -52.85 24.87
C ASN A 471 -52.90 -53.65 26.16
N ASP A 472 -53.56 -53.18 27.23
CA ASP A 472 -53.98 -54.01 28.35
C ASP A 472 -55.24 -53.42 29.01
N ILE A 473 -56.35 -54.15 28.83
CA ILE A 473 -57.30 -54.54 29.90
C ILE A 473 -58.47 -53.58 30.26
N ASP A 474 -59.66 -54.10 29.91
CA ASP A 474 -60.98 -54.14 30.58
C ASP A 474 -61.91 -52.92 30.80
N ASP A 475 -63.08 -53.04 30.16
CA ASP A 475 -64.47 -52.88 30.65
C ASP A 475 -64.77 -51.92 31.83
N ASP A 476 -65.59 -50.89 31.57
CA ASP A 476 -66.96 -50.79 32.13
C ASP A 476 -67.72 -49.50 31.70
N ARG A 477 -68.90 -49.72 31.11
CA ARG A 477 -70.20 -49.00 31.27
C ARG A 477 -70.45 -47.55 30.79
N GLU A 478 -71.29 -47.51 29.74
CA GLU A 478 -72.61 -46.84 29.57
C GLU A 478 -72.85 -45.31 29.74
N ASP A 479 -73.57 -44.82 28.72
CA ASP A 479 -74.60 -43.77 28.66
C ASP A 479 -74.26 -42.27 28.43
N GLY A 480 -74.64 -41.80 27.22
CA GLY A 480 -75.83 -40.93 27.09
C GLY A 480 -75.68 -39.39 27.18
N GLU A 481 -75.80 -38.75 26.00
CA GLU A 481 -76.35 -37.39 25.71
C GLU A 481 -75.55 -36.08 25.92
N VAL A 482 -74.99 -35.62 24.78
CA VAL A 482 -75.05 -34.29 24.12
C VAL A 482 -75.11 -32.98 24.95
N LYS A 483 -74.16 -32.07 24.67
CA LYS A 483 -74.38 -30.60 24.58
C LYS A 483 -73.26 -29.86 23.82
N ARG A 484 -73.58 -29.24 22.68
CA ARG A 484 -72.90 -28.02 22.16
C ARG A 484 -73.30 -26.84 23.09
N PRO A 485 -72.55 -25.71 23.26
CA PRO A 485 -72.34 -24.72 22.16
C PRO A 485 -71.27 -23.57 22.31
N PHE A 486 -71.32 -22.60 21.36
CA PHE A 486 -71.06 -21.12 21.45
C PHE A 486 -69.64 -20.46 21.31
N ARG A 487 -69.38 -19.87 20.11
CA ARG A 487 -69.18 -18.42 19.72
C ARG A 487 -67.95 -17.53 20.14
N ARG A 488 -67.21 -17.08 19.10
CA ARG A 488 -66.59 -15.75 18.74
C ARG A 488 -65.68 -14.93 19.70
N ARG A 489 -64.58 -14.38 19.15
CA ARG A 489 -64.43 -12.93 18.82
C ARG A 489 -63.27 -12.60 17.85
N THR A 490 -63.53 -11.60 17.00
CA THR A 490 -62.74 -10.95 15.94
C THR A 490 -61.84 -9.83 16.49
N LEU A 491 -60.78 -9.45 15.74
CA LEU A 491 -60.39 -8.04 15.57
C LEU A 491 -59.72 -7.83 14.19
N SER A 492 -60.32 -6.94 13.39
CA SER A 492 -59.80 -6.40 12.14
C SER A 492 -59.34 -4.96 12.36
N ILE A 493 -58.22 -4.56 11.75
CA ILE A 493 -57.86 -3.15 11.57
C ILE A 493 -57.38 -2.97 10.13
N SER A 494 -58.17 -2.23 9.35
CA SER A 494 -57.79 -1.62 8.08
C SER A 494 -57.68 -0.11 8.28
N SER A 495 -56.66 0.55 7.72
CA SER A 495 -56.68 1.93 7.21
C SER A 495 -55.29 2.31 6.71
N ARG A 496 -55.04 3.17 5.73
CA ARG A 496 -55.80 3.80 4.64
C ARG A 496 -54.70 4.28 3.68
N VAL A 497 -54.80 3.96 2.40
CA VAL A 497 -53.96 4.54 1.34
C VAL A 497 -54.65 5.81 0.84
N SER A 498 -53.99 6.96 0.93
CA SER A 498 -54.38 8.18 0.24
C SER A 498 -53.50 8.39 -1.00
N ARG A 499 -54.15 8.46 -2.15
CA ARG A 499 -53.60 8.94 -3.42
C ARG A 499 -53.64 10.47 -3.45
N LEU A 500 -52.66 11.09 -4.09
CA LEU A 500 -52.81 12.39 -4.75
C LEU A 500 -52.13 12.32 -6.12
N SER A 501 -52.93 12.60 -7.14
CA SER A 501 -52.60 12.64 -8.56
C SER A 501 -52.16 14.03 -9.00
N THR A 502 -51.27 14.12 -10.00
CA THR A 502 -51.30 15.08 -11.13
C THR A 502 -50.30 14.56 -12.16
N ALA A 503 -50.79 14.05 -13.29
CA ALA A 503 -51.04 14.75 -14.56
C ALA A 503 -49.82 14.68 -15.51
N SER A 504 -50.12 14.13 -16.69
CA SER A 504 -49.29 13.76 -17.84
C SER A 504 -48.65 14.92 -18.61
N VAL A 505 -47.57 14.65 -19.36
CA VAL A 505 -47.48 14.74 -20.85
C VAL A 505 -46.04 14.41 -21.34
N SER A 506 -45.94 13.37 -22.19
CA SER A 506 -45.08 13.12 -23.39
C SER A 506 -43.59 13.56 -23.41
N SER A 507 -42.60 12.91 -24.05
CA SER A 507 -42.56 11.84 -25.07
C SER A 507 -41.09 11.40 -25.30
N THR A 508 -40.89 10.23 -25.93
CA THR A 508 -39.70 9.73 -26.69
C THR A 508 -38.40 9.43 -25.89
N ALA A 509 -37.68 8.32 -26.02
CA ALA A 509 -37.72 7.15 -26.89
C ALA A 509 -36.95 5.97 -26.24
N ARG A 510 -37.26 4.76 -26.73
CA ARG A 510 -36.81 3.39 -26.37
C ARG A 510 -35.32 3.17 -26.02
N PRO A 511 -35.02 2.13 -25.21
CA PRO A 511 -34.00 1.14 -25.52
C PRO A 511 -34.66 -0.15 -26.02
N LEU A 512 -34.20 -0.69 -27.16
CA LEU A 512 -34.58 -2.02 -27.61
C LEU A 512 -33.66 -3.07 -26.97
N ALA A 513 -34.30 -4.11 -26.49
CA ALA A 513 -33.74 -5.30 -25.85
C ALA A 513 -33.23 -6.33 -26.87
N ALA A 514 -32.32 -7.19 -26.41
CA ALA A 514 -32.26 -8.62 -26.74
C ALA A 514 -31.44 -9.30 -25.61
N THR A 515 -32.07 -9.86 -24.58
CA THR A 515 -32.41 -11.30 -24.42
C THR A 515 -31.20 -12.23 -24.47
N THR A 516 -30.91 -12.81 -23.30
CA THR A 516 -29.95 -13.87 -22.91
C THR A 516 -30.26 -15.23 -23.60
N PRO A 517 -29.35 -16.24 -23.59
CA PRO A 517 -29.14 -17.07 -22.40
C PRO A 517 -27.67 -17.45 -22.10
N THR A 518 -27.46 -17.70 -20.82
CA THR A 518 -26.33 -18.39 -20.18
C THR A 518 -26.25 -19.86 -20.57
N THR A 519 -25.08 -20.31 -21.03
CA THR A 519 -24.46 -21.61 -20.70
C THR A 519 -22.93 -21.50 -20.84
N PRO A 520 -22.14 -22.19 -20.01
CA PRO A 520 -20.68 -22.12 -20.06
C PRO A 520 -20.16 -23.03 -21.18
N ILE A 521 -19.30 -22.50 -22.04
CA ILE A 521 -18.56 -23.27 -23.03
C ILE A 521 -17.09 -23.24 -22.58
N ASP A 522 -16.60 -24.41 -22.16
CA ASP A 522 -15.18 -24.69 -21.98
C ASP A 522 -14.45 -24.46 -23.30
N PHE A 523 -13.40 -23.63 -23.28
CA PHE A 523 -12.42 -23.54 -24.37
C PHE A 523 -11.09 -24.08 -23.86
N PRO A 524 -10.41 -24.95 -24.65
CA PRO A 524 -9.16 -25.57 -24.26
C PRO A 524 -7.99 -24.57 -24.31
N ASP A 525 -7.07 -24.78 -23.37
CA ASP A 525 -5.74 -24.15 -23.27
C ASP A 525 -4.91 -24.41 -24.53
N ASP A 526 -4.99 -23.57 -25.56
CA ASP A 526 -3.98 -23.60 -26.64
C ASP A 526 -3.91 -22.36 -27.56
N ILE A 527 -3.77 -21.14 -27.02
CA ILE A 527 -3.39 -19.95 -27.84
C ILE A 527 -2.31 -19.07 -27.16
N SER A 528 -1.68 -19.51 -26.06
CA SER A 528 -0.63 -18.74 -25.37
C SER A 528 0.81 -19.06 -25.82
N GLN A 529 1.03 -20.00 -26.75
CA GLN A 529 2.38 -20.38 -27.19
C GLN A 529 2.87 -19.74 -28.50
N GLN A 530 2.05 -18.94 -29.21
CA GLN A 530 2.43 -18.46 -30.55
C GLN A 530 3.01 -17.03 -30.63
N ILE A 531 3.27 -16.35 -29.51
CA ILE A 531 3.97 -15.04 -29.51
C ILE A 531 5.38 -15.11 -28.87
N CYS A 532 5.79 -16.26 -28.32
CA CYS A 532 7.14 -16.48 -27.79
C CYS A 532 8.18 -16.96 -28.84
N LEU A 533 7.81 -17.14 -30.11
CA LEU A 533 8.67 -17.75 -31.15
C LEU A 533 9.40 -16.75 -32.07
N LEU A 534 9.65 -15.51 -31.63
CA LEU A 534 10.37 -14.51 -32.45
C LEU A 534 11.65 -13.92 -31.82
N SER A 535 12.23 -14.53 -30.78
CA SER A 535 13.52 -14.06 -30.23
C SER A 535 14.54 -15.14 -29.89
N ALA A 536 14.40 -16.36 -30.42
CA ALA A 536 15.35 -17.43 -30.21
C ALA A 536 15.64 -18.17 -31.52
N GLU A 537 16.49 -17.59 -32.37
CA GLU A 537 17.33 -18.33 -33.32
C GLU A 537 18.35 -17.39 -33.96
N LYS A 538 19.61 -17.48 -33.51
CA LYS A 538 20.84 -17.45 -34.31
C LYS A 538 22.06 -17.60 -33.40
N ASP A 539 22.35 -18.87 -33.08
CA ASP A 539 23.73 -19.30 -32.85
C ASP A 539 24.32 -19.73 -34.19
N ALA A 540 25.49 -19.18 -34.51
CA ALA A 540 26.63 -19.84 -35.18
C ALA A 540 27.62 -18.77 -35.64
N ASP A 541 28.77 -18.67 -34.99
CA ASP A 541 30.08 -18.87 -35.63
C ASP A 541 31.24 -18.55 -34.67
N GLN A 542 31.62 -19.60 -33.95
CA GLN A 542 32.98 -20.07 -33.68
C GLN A 542 34.13 -19.31 -34.37
N TRP A 543 34.87 -18.48 -33.60
CA TRP A 543 36.27 -18.15 -33.89
C TRP A 543 37.08 -18.20 -32.58
N ASP A 544 37.93 -19.22 -32.47
CA ASP A 544 39.07 -19.26 -31.57
C ASP A 544 39.98 -18.06 -31.83
N LEU A 545 40.35 -17.33 -30.78
CA LEU A 545 41.53 -16.47 -30.78
C LEU A 545 42.11 -16.36 -29.38
N ASP A 546 43.08 -17.24 -29.15
CA ASP A 546 44.17 -17.10 -28.19
C ASP A 546 44.79 -15.70 -28.33
N ILE A 547 44.68 -14.85 -27.31
CA ILE A 547 45.55 -13.68 -27.14
C ILE A 547 46.14 -13.74 -25.73
N ARG A 548 47.30 -14.39 -25.66
CA ARG A 548 48.31 -14.14 -24.63
C ARG A 548 48.85 -12.72 -24.85
N CYS A 549 48.78 -11.88 -23.84
CA CYS A 549 49.68 -10.74 -23.72
C CYS A 549 50.41 -10.83 -22.38
N TRP A 550 51.69 -11.16 -22.51
CA TRP A 550 52.74 -10.87 -21.54
C TRP A 550 52.94 -9.36 -21.43
N THR A 551 53.20 -8.87 -20.22
CA THR A 551 54.21 -7.84 -19.97
C THR A 551 54.77 -8.05 -18.56
N GLU A 552 55.99 -8.59 -18.50
CA GLU A 552 56.94 -8.38 -17.41
C GLU A 552 57.46 -6.93 -17.51
N GLU A 553 57.50 -6.22 -16.38
CA GLU A 553 58.70 -5.67 -15.72
C GLU A 553 58.33 -5.12 -14.33
#